data_AF-A0AAE9UNQ5-F1
#
_entry.id   AF-A0AAE9UNQ5-F1
#
_cell.length_a   1.000
_cell.length_b   1.000
_cell.length_c   1.000
_cell.angle_alpha   90.00
_cell.angle_beta   90.00
_cell.angle_gamma   90.00
#
_symmetry.space_group_name_H-M   'P 1'
#
loop_
_entity.id
_entity.type
_entity.pdbx_description
1 polymer ?
#
loop_
_entity_poly.entity_id
_entity_poly.type
_entity_poly.pdbx_seq_one_letter_code
_entity_poly.pdbx_strand_id
1 'polypeptide(L)'
;MTKIIGFGRAIGKTTMAILESYATGHYIVCANNVVAKHTFQFATQLGYSIPYPLSVMNKQNMMTLTELQNHQEGIIIDNVENVLEVLFGCPIKTITFNSRDLDFAEDRYIEELSEIKKELNACYKEKTADQQEIEKLKDKCVDMLQTIADYEWDNMYRADRFAKANTRRWRAK
;
A
#
# COMPACT_ATOMS: atom_id res chain seq x y z
N MET A 1 -13.20 18.58 -13.38
CA MET A 1 -13.02 17.20 -12.89
C MET A 1 -13.33 17.20 -11.40
N THR A 2 -14.18 16.31 -10.90
CA THR A 2 -14.57 16.31 -9.47
C THR A 2 -13.85 15.18 -8.75
N LYS A 3 -13.10 15.53 -7.70
CA LYS A 3 -12.24 14.62 -6.93
C LYS A 3 -12.86 14.30 -5.56
N ILE A 4 -12.75 13.05 -5.11
CA ILE A 4 -13.03 12.67 -3.71
C ILE A 4 -11.73 12.57 -2.92
N ILE A 5 -11.73 13.15 -1.72
CA ILE A 5 -10.59 13.08 -0.80
C ILE A 5 -10.94 12.14 0.36
N GLY A 6 -10.61 10.85 0.18
CA GLY A 6 -10.58 9.82 1.22
C GLY A 6 -11.91 9.56 1.97
N PHE A 7 -11.90 8.51 2.79
CA PHE A 7 -13.03 8.15 3.66
C PHE A 7 -12.52 7.72 5.04
N GLY A 8 -13.27 8.01 6.11
CA GLY A 8 -12.91 7.63 7.48
C GLY A 8 -12.41 8.78 8.37
N ARG A 9 -12.26 8.50 9.67
CA ARG A 9 -11.91 9.51 10.69
C ARG A 9 -10.39 9.74 10.78
N ALA A 10 -10.00 10.97 11.07
CA ALA A 10 -8.62 11.36 11.42
C ALA A 10 -7.52 11.05 10.38
N ILE A 11 -7.85 10.85 9.11
CA ILE A 11 -6.89 10.59 8.03
C ILE A 11 -6.35 11.87 7.33
N GLY A 12 -6.55 13.06 7.91
CA GLY A 12 -6.04 14.32 7.32
C GLY A 12 -6.83 14.87 6.13
N LYS A 13 -8.13 14.56 6.00
CA LYS A 13 -8.98 15.05 4.88
C LYS A 13 -9.00 16.58 4.77
N THR A 14 -9.14 17.29 5.88
CA THR A 14 -9.09 18.76 5.90
C THR A 14 -7.72 19.28 5.47
N THR A 15 -6.63 18.63 5.87
CA THR A 15 -5.28 18.95 5.37
C THR A 15 -5.20 18.81 3.86
N MET A 16 -5.75 17.72 3.30
CA MET A 16 -5.78 17.50 1.86
C MET A 16 -6.66 18.54 1.13
N ALA A 17 -7.78 18.96 1.71
CA ALA A 17 -8.60 20.05 1.19
C ALA A 17 -7.83 21.39 1.18
N ILE A 18 -7.03 21.67 2.22
CA ILE A 18 -6.15 22.85 2.27
C ILE A 18 -5.09 22.79 1.17
N LEU A 19 -4.43 21.64 0.99
CA LEU A 19 -3.43 21.46 -0.07
C LEU A 19 -4.04 21.65 -1.47
N GLU A 20 -5.23 21.11 -1.68
CA GLU A 20 -5.96 21.29 -2.94
C GLU A 20 -6.33 22.76 -3.17
N SER A 21 -6.82 23.45 -2.14
CA SER A 21 -7.15 24.89 -2.21
C SER A 21 -5.91 25.73 -2.49
N TYR A 22 -4.77 25.40 -1.87
CA TYR A 22 -3.49 26.05 -2.13
C TYR A 22 -3.03 25.86 -3.59
N ALA A 23 -3.18 24.65 -4.12
CA ALA A 23 -2.77 24.33 -5.50
C ALA A 23 -3.69 24.95 -6.56
N THR A 24 -4.98 25.09 -6.26
CA THR A 24 -6.01 25.47 -7.26
C THR A 24 -6.55 26.88 -7.09
N GLY A 25 -6.38 27.49 -5.92
CA GLY A 25 -7.04 28.74 -5.56
C GLY A 25 -8.54 28.60 -5.27
N HIS A 26 -9.12 27.39 -5.31
CA HIS A 26 -10.54 27.20 -5.04
C HIS A 26 -10.89 27.44 -3.58
N TYR A 27 -12.07 28.01 -3.34
CA TYR A 27 -12.60 28.18 -2.00
C TYR A 27 -12.95 26.84 -1.35
N ILE A 28 -12.61 26.72 -0.07
CA ILE A 28 -13.12 25.62 0.77
C ILE A 28 -14.47 26.05 1.35
N VAL A 29 -15.49 25.24 1.15
CA VAL A 29 -16.83 25.41 1.72
C VAL A 29 -16.95 24.57 2.99
N CYS A 30 -17.40 25.22 4.07
CA CYS A 30 -17.52 24.64 5.40
C CYS A 30 -18.95 24.81 5.95
N ALA A 31 -19.31 23.97 6.91
CA ALA A 31 -20.66 23.95 7.47
C ALA A 31 -21.04 25.26 8.19
N ASN A 32 -20.13 25.88 8.93
CA ASN A 32 -20.40 27.09 9.70
C ASN A 32 -19.15 27.99 9.82
N ASN A 33 -19.33 29.21 10.35
CA ASN A 33 -18.26 30.21 10.47
C ASN A 33 -17.13 29.77 11.41
N VAL A 34 -17.44 28.94 12.42
CA VAL A 34 -16.44 28.44 13.36
C VAL A 34 -15.48 27.48 12.64
N VAL A 35 -16.04 26.54 11.87
CA VAL A 35 -15.25 25.61 11.05
C VAL A 35 -14.44 26.36 10.01
N ALA A 36 -15.04 27.33 9.30
CA ALA A 36 -14.34 28.13 8.30
C ALA A 36 -13.12 28.87 8.89
N LYS A 37 -13.30 29.52 10.05
CA LYS A 37 -12.21 30.19 10.77
C LYS A 37 -11.12 29.21 11.19
N HIS A 38 -11.52 28.07 11.77
CA HIS A 38 -10.58 27.05 12.20
C HIS A 38 -9.77 26.49 11.02
N THR A 39 -10.41 26.19 9.89
CA THR A 39 -9.73 25.71 8.68
C THR A 39 -8.73 26.73 8.14
N PHE A 40 -9.08 28.03 8.12
CA PHE A 40 -8.16 29.09 7.71
C PHE A 40 -6.94 29.21 8.65
N GLN A 41 -7.19 29.19 9.95
CA GLN A 41 -6.12 29.22 10.96
C GLN A 41 -5.22 28.00 10.84
N PHE A 42 -5.81 26.82 10.61
CA PHE A 42 -5.05 25.59 10.43
C PHE A 42 -4.19 25.61 9.17
N ALA A 43 -4.71 26.13 8.05
CA ALA A 43 -3.91 26.35 6.84
C ALA A 43 -2.73 27.29 7.09
N THR A 44 -2.96 28.37 7.81
CA THR A 44 -1.91 29.33 8.19
C THR A 44 -0.83 28.69 9.07
N GLN A 45 -1.23 27.87 10.06
CA GLN A 45 -0.30 27.13 10.92
C GLN A 45 0.55 26.14 10.13
N LEU A 46 0.00 25.54 9.08
CA LEU A 46 0.72 24.66 8.16
C LEU A 46 1.58 25.42 7.14
N GLY A 47 1.52 26.75 7.10
CA GLY A 47 2.29 27.59 6.17
C GLY A 47 1.66 27.75 4.78
N TYR A 48 0.39 27.40 4.59
CA TYR A 48 -0.31 27.54 3.31
C TYR A 48 -1.17 28.81 3.26
N SER A 49 -1.06 29.56 2.16
CA SER A 49 -1.93 30.70 1.87
C SER A 49 -3.08 30.26 0.98
N ILE A 50 -4.30 30.30 1.52
CA ILE A 50 -5.52 29.91 0.80
C ILE A 50 -6.56 31.04 0.87
N PRO A 51 -7.56 31.09 -0.04
CA PRO A 51 -8.71 31.96 0.13
C PRO A 51 -9.43 31.66 1.45
N TYR A 52 -10.04 32.68 2.06
CA TYR A 52 -10.78 32.48 3.30
C TYR A 52 -11.96 31.51 3.06
N PRO A 53 -12.09 30.41 3.81
CA PRO A 53 -13.14 29.42 3.62
C PRO A 53 -14.55 30.01 3.75
N LEU A 54 -15.46 29.55 2.90
CA LEU A 54 -16.85 30.00 2.83
C LEU A 54 -17.73 29.14 3.73
N SER A 55 -18.38 29.75 4.71
CA SER A 55 -19.44 29.10 5.47
C SER A 55 -20.77 29.12 4.72
N VAL A 56 -21.48 27.98 4.70
CA VAL A 56 -22.85 27.90 4.16
C VAL A 56 -23.92 28.59 5.03
N MET A 57 -23.61 28.94 6.29
CA MET A 57 -24.53 29.69 7.15
C MET A 57 -24.51 31.20 6.89
N ASN A 58 -23.50 31.71 6.17
CA ASN A 58 -23.38 33.14 5.90
C ASN A 58 -24.02 33.47 4.55
N LYS A 59 -25.07 34.31 4.58
CA LYS A 59 -25.80 34.74 3.37
C LYS A 59 -24.92 35.48 2.37
N GLN A 60 -23.90 36.21 2.82
CA GLN A 60 -22.98 36.91 1.94
C GLN A 60 -22.18 35.92 1.08
N ASN A 61 -21.81 34.77 1.66
CA ASN A 61 -21.07 33.73 0.96
C ASN A 61 -21.91 33.04 -0.11
N MET A 62 -23.24 33.04 0.03
CA MET A 62 -24.14 32.51 -1.02
C MET A 62 -24.07 33.35 -2.30
N MET A 63 -23.87 34.67 -2.18
CA MET A 63 -23.64 35.52 -3.35
C MET A 63 -22.30 35.17 -4.02
N THR A 64 -21.23 34.99 -3.23
CA THR A 64 -19.93 34.53 -3.75
C THR A 64 -20.04 33.16 -4.44
N LEU A 65 -20.75 32.19 -3.86
CA LEU A 65 -20.97 30.89 -4.50
C LEU A 65 -21.75 31.00 -5.82
N THR A 66 -22.69 31.96 -5.90
CA THR A 66 -23.43 32.24 -7.13
C THR A 66 -22.54 32.86 -8.20
N GLU A 67 -21.62 33.75 -7.82
CA GLU A 67 -20.62 34.32 -8.73
C GLU A 67 -19.66 33.24 -9.24
N LEU A 68 -19.14 32.38 -8.35
CA LEU A 68 -18.29 31.24 -8.72
C LEU A 68 -18.99 30.33 -9.73
N GLN A 69 -20.28 30.06 -9.52
CA GLN A 69 -21.10 29.30 -10.47
C GLN A 69 -21.14 29.98 -11.86
N ASN A 70 -21.35 31.30 -11.90
CA ASN A 70 -21.39 32.06 -13.16
C ASN A 70 -20.05 32.05 -13.90
N HIS A 71 -18.94 31.98 -13.16
CA HIS A 71 -17.58 31.90 -13.72
C HIS A 71 -17.09 30.47 -13.97
N GLN A 72 -17.91 29.46 -13.70
CA GLN A 72 -17.54 28.03 -13.78
C GLN A 72 -16.32 27.67 -12.92
N GLU A 73 -16.11 28.38 -11.81
CA GLU A 73 -15.03 28.09 -10.86
C GLU A 73 -15.40 26.93 -9.93
N GLY A 74 -14.41 26.10 -9.62
CA GLY A 74 -14.57 24.96 -8.72
C GLY A 74 -14.62 25.38 -7.25
N ILE A 75 -15.20 24.50 -6.42
CA ILE A 75 -15.16 24.60 -4.96
C ILE A 75 -14.73 23.28 -4.35
N ILE A 76 -14.20 23.35 -3.12
CA ILE A 76 -13.85 22.18 -2.33
C ILE A 76 -14.80 22.13 -1.14
N ILE A 77 -15.55 21.04 -0.96
CA ILE A 77 -16.46 20.90 0.19
C ILE A 77 -15.75 20.11 1.27
N ASP A 78 -15.40 20.75 2.39
CA ASP A 78 -14.83 20.05 3.54
C ASP A 78 -15.95 19.50 4.44
N ASN A 79 -15.80 18.23 4.81
CA ASN A 79 -16.77 17.46 5.57
C ASN A 79 -18.21 17.58 5.03
N VAL A 80 -18.40 17.07 3.81
CA VAL A 80 -19.65 17.18 3.02
C VAL A 80 -20.92 16.81 3.80
N GLU A 81 -20.86 15.78 4.65
CA GLU A 81 -21.98 15.36 5.49
C GLU A 81 -22.46 16.52 6.37
N ASN A 82 -21.56 17.14 7.15
CA ASN A 82 -21.89 18.26 8.02
C ASN A 82 -22.39 19.49 7.24
N VAL A 83 -21.85 19.74 6.05
CA VAL A 83 -22.30 20.87 5.20
C VAL A 83 -23.75 20.66 4.77
N LEU A 84 -24.07 19.46 4.30
CA LEU A 84 -25.43 19.10 3.88
C LEU A 84 -26.40 19.07 5.07
N GLU A 85 -25.98 18.56 6.23
CA GLU A 85 -26.81 18.58 7.45
C GLU A 85 -27.22 20.01 7.85
N VAL A 86 -26.29 20.97 7.75
CA VAL A 86 -26.60 22.38 8.03
C VAL A 86 -27.54 22.98 6.97
N LEU A 87 -27.36 22.63 5.70
CA LEU A 87 -28.20 23.15 4.61
C LEU A 87 -29.63 22.62 4.67
N PHE A 88 -29.82 21.33 5.01
CA PHE A 88 -31.14 20.69 5.00
C PHE A 88 -31.80 20.63 6.39
N GLY A 89 -31.05 20.88 7.46
CA GLY A 89 -31.57 20.84 8.83
C GLY A 89 -31.92 19.43 9.33
N CYS A 90 -31.40 18.38 8.68
CA CYS A 90 -31.65 16.99 9.06
C CYS A 90 -30.40 16.12 8.88
N PRO A 91 -30.28 14.98 9.60
CA PRO A 91 -29.14 14.09 9.48
C PRO A 91 -29.05 13.45 8.10
N ILE A 92 -27.87 13.47 7.50
CA ILE A 92 -27.63 12.83 6.21
C ILE A 92 -27.28 11.36 6.42
N LYS A 93 -28.10 10.45 5.89
CA LYS A 93 -27.88 8.99 6.08
C LYS A 93 -27.00 8.37 5.01
N THR A 94 -27.11 8.86 3.78
CA THR A 94 -26.41 8.30 2.63
C THR A 94 -26.12 9.40 1.64
N ILE A 95 -24.89 9.43 1.13
CA ILE A 95 -24.48 10.30 0.03
C ILE A 95 -23.98 9.39 -1.09
N THR A 96 -24.53 9.54 -2.28
CA THR A 96 -24.02 8.88 -3.48
C THR A 96 -23.19 9.90 -4.27
N PHE A 97 -22.12 9.43 -4.90
CA PHE A 97 -21.25 10.27 -5.72
C PHE A 97 -21.03 9.58 -7.07
N ASN A 98 -21.39 10.30 -8.14
CA ASN A 98 -21.12 9.86 -9.49
C ASN A 98 -19.97 10.69 -10.05
N SER A 99 -18.86 10.05 -10.40
CA SER A 99 -17.80 10.67 -11.20
C SER A 99 -17.49 9.80 -12.39
N ARG A 100 -17.51 10.42 -13.57
CA ARG A 100 -17.13 9.80 -14.85
C ARG A 100 -15.69 9.29 -14.85
N ASP A 101 -14.88 9.73 -13.88
CA ASP A 101 -13.48 9.32 -13.72
C ASP A 101 -13.31 8.16 -12.72
N LEU A 102 -14.32 7.86 -11.90
CA LEU A 102 -14.32 6.69 -11.00
C LEU A 102 -14.69 5.40 -11.71
N ASP A 103 -15.39 5.48 -12.85
CA ASP A 103 -15.65 4.33 -13.72
C ASP A 103 -14.33 3.68 -14.20
N PHE A 104 -13.20 4.42 -14.20
CA PHE A 104 -11.87 3.89 -14.55
C PHE A 104 -11.03 3.40 -13.36
N ALA A 105 -11.48 3.61 -12.12
CA ALA A 105 -10.71 3.21 -10.94
C ALA A 105 -10.91 1.72 -10.66
N GLU A 106 -12.14 1.22 -10.73
CA GLU A 106 -12.43 -0.20 -10.50
C GLU A 106 -11.70 -1.09 -11.52
N ASP A 107 -11.79 -0.76 -12.81
CA ASP A 107 -11.15 -1.54 -13.88
C ASP A 107 -9.62 -1.53 -13.78
N ARG A 108 -8.99 -0.37 -13.48
CA ARG A 108 -7.54 -0.29 -13.30
C ARG A 108 -7.05 -1.03 -12.06
N TYR A 109 -7.73 -0.89 -10.92
CA TYR A 109 -7.35 -1.64 -9.72
C TYR A 109 -7.54 -3.14 -9.91
N ILE A 110 -8.59 -3.57 -10.63
CA ILE A 110 -8.80 -4.98 -10.97
C ILE A 110 -7.68 -5.48 -11.89
N GLU A 111 -7.27 -4.69 -12.89
CA GLU A 111 -6.19 -5.03 -13.81
C GLU A 111 -4.84 -5.14 -13.08
N GLU A 112 -4.47 -4.14 -12.27
CA GLU A 112 -3.26 -4.15 -11.43
C GLU A 112 -3.26 -5.33 -10.44
N LEU A 113 -4.39 -5.60 -9.77
CA LEU A 113 -4.52 -6.77 -8.88
C LEU A 113 -4.39 -8.09 -9.64
N SER A 114 -4.81 -8.14 -10.90
CA SER A 114 -4.67 -9.33 -11.74
C SER A 114 -3.21 -9.58 -12.15
N GLU A 115 -2.47 -8.52 -12.45
CA GLU A 115 -1.04 -8.59 -12.78
C GLU A 115 -0.22 -9.00 -11.56
N ILE A 116 -0.43 -8.37 -10.41
CA ILE A 116 0.24 -8.72 -9.16
C ILE A 116 -0.03 -10.19 -8.78
N LYS A 117 -1.26 -10.68 -8.98
CA LYS A 117 -1.58 -12.10 -8.77
C LYS A 117 -0.82 -13.03 -9.71
N LYS A 118 -0.60 -12.64 -10.98
CA LYS A 118 0.20 -13.43 -11.93
C LYS A 118 1.66 -13.48 -11.50
N GLU A 119 2.24 -12.35 -11.12
CA GLU A 119 3.62 -12.27 -10.63
C GLU A 119 3.82 -13.08 -9.36
N LEU A 120 2.89 -12.97 -8.40
CA LEU A 120 2.92 -13.74 -7.16
C LEU A 120 2.89 -15.25 -7.43
N ASN A 121 2.02 -15.70 -8.33
CA ASN A 121 1.93 -17.10 -8.73
C ASN A 121 3.20 -17.61 -9.43
N ALA A 122 3.86 -16.77 -10.23
CA ALA A 122 5.12 -17.10 -10.86
C ALA A 122 6.24 -17.29 -9.82
N CYS A 123 6.34 -16.37 -8.85
CA CYS A 123 7.30 -16.45 -7.76
C CYS A 123 7.11 -17.71 -6.91
N TYR A 124 5.86 -18.07 -6.58
CA TYR A 124 5.60 -19.32 -5.84
C TYR A 124 6.00 -20.57 -6.63
N LYS A 125 5.80 -20.59 -7.95
CA LYS A 125 6.23 -21.72 -8.80
C LYS A 125 7.75 -21.87 -8.84
N GLU A 126 8.47 -20.78 -9.01
CA GLU A 126 9.94 -20.77 -8.98
C GLU A 126 10.45 -21.28 -7.63
N LYS A 127 9.91 -20.75 -6.52
CA LYS A 127 10.25 -21.22 -5.17
C LYS A 127 10.01 -22.72 -4.98
N THR A 128 8.92 -23.27 -5.53
CA THR A 128 8.69 -24.72 -5.46
C THR A 128 9.66 -25.54 -6.29
N ALA A 129 10.08 -25.04 -7.46
CA ALA A 129 11.07 -25.70 -8.30
C ALA A 129 12.46 -25.70 -7.64
N ASP A 130 12.87 -24.57 -7.09
CA ASP A 130 14.13 -24.44 -6.35
C ASP A 130 14.15 -25.37 -5.13
N GLN A 131 13.04 -25.44 -4.39
CA GLN A 131 12.93 -26.33 -3.24
C GLN A 131 13.09 -27.81 -3.64
N GLN A 132 12.51 -28.22 -4.80
CA GLN A 132 12.68 -29.58 -5.31
C GLN A 132 14.12 -29.86 -5.73
N GLU A 133 14.81 -28.88 -6.33
CA GLU A 133 16.21 -29.05 -6.74
C GLU A 133 17.16 -29.11 -5.54
N ILE A 134 16.92 -28.28 -4.52
CA ILE A 134 17.65 -28.33 -3.24
C ILE A 134 17.53 -29.73 -2.62
N GLU A 135 16.33 -30.33 -2.62
CA GLU A 135 16.14 -31.65 -2.03
C GLU A 135 16.88 -32.74 -2.81
N LYS A 136 16.85 -32.71 -4.15
CA LYS A 136 17.66 -33.64 -4.98
C LYS A 136 19.16 -33.48 -4.75
N LEU A 137 19.64 -32.25 -4.56
CA LEU A 137 21.05 -32.00 -4.28
C LEU A 137 21.45 -32.52 -2.90
N LYS A 138 20.58 -32.40 -1.90
CA LYS A 138 20.82 -33.03 -0.58
C LYS A 138 20.94 -34.54 -0.70
N ASP A 139 20.02 -35.20 -1.42
CA ASP A 139 20.06 -36.65 -1.61
C ASP A 139 21.37 -37.09 -2.26
N LYS A 140 21.80 -36.40 -3.32
CA LYS A 140 23.11 -36.66 -3.96
C LYS A 140 24.30 -36.48 -3.02
N CYS A 141 24.27 -35.44 -2.18
CA CYS A 141 25.32 -35.22 -1.18
C CYS A 141 25.38 -36.35 -0.16
N VAL A 142 24.22 -36.88 0.28
CA VAL A 142 24.16 -38.03 1.19
C VAL A 142 24.76 -39.28 0.53
N ASP A 143 24.36 -39.58 -0.70
CA ASP A 143 24.90 -40.73 -1.46
C ASP A 143 26.43 -40.64 -1.64
N MET A 144 26.93 -39.45 -1.97
CA MET A 144 28.37 -39.21 -2.09
C MET A 144 29.10 -39.41 -0.76
N LEU A 145 28.58 -38.88 0.34
CA LEU A 145 29.17 -39.04 1.67
C LEU A 145 29.23 -40.51 2.07
N GLN A 146 28.19 -41.28 1.76
CA GLN A 146 28.17 -42.71 2.03
C GLN A 146 29.20 -43.47 1.19
N THR A 147 29.34 -43.12 -0.09
CA THR A 147 30.36 -43.71 -0.96
C THR A 147 31.79 -43.41 -0.47
N ILE A 148 32.03 -42.19 0.00
CA ILE A 148 33.33 -41.80 0.58
C ILE A 148 33.59 -42.61 1.86
N ALA A 149 32.60 -42.72 2.75
CA ALA A 149 32.73 -43.47 4.00
C ALA A 149 33.04 -44.95 3.73
N ASP A 150 32.36 -45.58 2.76
CA ASP A 150 32.60 -46.96 2.36
C ASP A 150 34.04 -47.14 1.81
N TYR A 151 34.50 -46.22 0.97
CA TYR A 151 35.86 -46.25 0.42
C TYR A 151 36.94 -46.11 1.49
N GLU A 152 36.75 -45.18 2.44
CA GLU A 152 37.68 -45.00 3.56
C GLU A 152 37.73 -46.24 4.46
N TRP A 153 36.57 -46.84 4.74
CA TRP A 153 36.48 -48.07 5.52
C TRP A 153 37.24 -49.23 4.84
N ASP A 154 37.05 -49.38 3.54
CA ASP A 154 37.73 -50.40 2.72
C ASP A 154 39.26 -50.23 2.75
N ASN A 155 39.73 -49.00 2.65
CA ASN A 155 41.16 -48.68 2.75
C ASN A 155 41.72 -48.99 4.14
N MET A 156 41.02 -48.62 5.21
CA MET A 156 41.42 -48.93 6.58
C MET A 156 41.49 -50.45 6.81
N TYR A 157 40.51 -51.20 6.33
CA TYR A 157 40.48 -52.65 6.44
C TYR A 157 41.66 -53.31 5.71
N ARG A 158 41.98 -52.84 4.49
CA ARG A 158 43.15 -53.33 3.74
C ARG A 158 44.44 -53.02 4.48
N ALA A 159 44.60 -51.80 4.98
CA ALA A 159 45.80 -51.38 5.72
C ALA A 159 46.03 -52.24 6.98
N ASP A 160 44.99 -52.51 7.78
CA ASP A 160 45.07 -53.39 8.96
C ASP A 160 45.47 -54.83 8.57
N ARG A 161 44.88 -55.37 7.48
CA ARG A 161 45.27 -56.69 6.95
C ARG A 161 46.74 -56.74 6.55
N PHE A 162 47.25 -55.72 5.85
CA PHE A 162 48.66 -55.64 5.49
C PHE A 162 49.57 -55.55 6.72
N ALA A 163 49.21 -54.75 7.73
CA ALA A 163 49.96 -54.64 8.98
C ALA A 163 50.03 -55.98 9.74
N LYS A 164 48.90 -56.70 9.82
CA LYS A 164 48.84 -58.04 10.44
C LYS A 164 49.67 -59.07 9.66
N ALA A 165 49.61 -59.06 8.33
CA ALA A 165 50.41 -59.95 7.49
C ALA A 165 51.92 -59.70 7.66
N ASN A 166 52.34 -58.44 7.68
CA ASN A 166 53.73 -58.07 7.95
C ASN A 166 54.18 -58.52 9.35
N THR A 167 53.34 -58.31 10.38
CA THR A 167 53.64 -58.74 11.75
C THR A 167 53.83 -60.27 11.84
N ARG A 168 52.99 -61.06 11.15
CA ARG A 168 53.15 -62.52 11.07
C ARG A 168 54.47 -62.91 10.40
N ARG A 169 54.87 -62.20 9.33
CA ARG A 169 56.12 -62.46 8.61
C ARG A 169 57.36 -62.17 9.45
N TRP A 170 57.31 -61.14 10.31
CA TRP A 170 58.40 -60.82 11.25
C TRP A 170 58.52 -61.83 12.39
N ARG A 171 57.41 -62.39 12.88
CA ARG A 171 57.41 -63.42 13.95
C ARG A 171 57.81 -64.82 13.48
N ALA A 172 57.89 -65.05 12.17
CA ALA A 172 58.27 -66.32 11.56
C ALA A 172 59.76 -66.40 11.18
N LYS A 173 60.55 -65.36 11.50
CA LYS A 173 62.01 -65.36 11.50
C LYS A 173 62.51 -65.52 12.94
#